data_AF-A0A327L1V6-F1
#
_entry.id   AF-A0A327L1V6-F1
#
_cell.length_a   1.000
_cell.length_b   1.000
_cell.length_c   1.000
_cell.angle_alpha   90.00
_cell.angle_beta   90.00
_cell.angle_gamma   90.00
#
_symmetry.space_group_name_H-M   'P 1'
#
loop_
_entity.id
_entity.type
_entity.pdbx_description
1 polymer ?
#
loop_
_entity_poly.entity_id
_entity_poly.type
_entity_poly.pdbx_seq_one_letter_code
_entity_poly.pdbx_strand_id
1 'polypeptide(L)'
;MNPKIRKLVTVVDETLTEMGRPVTPPVRRAAAIAVIENPYAGSYVDDLTVLIDMGEELGKLLSERAVAALGVPGEQCESYGKAALVGVDGELEHAAALLHPKMGAPVRKTLGKGAALIPSSKKRGGPGQELDIPLGHKDAAFVRSHFDGMQVSINDAPRANEIVVAVAITTGGRPLPRVGGLKTSEIKGEDGLR
;
A
#
# COMPACT_ATOMS: atom_id res chain seq x y z
N MET A 1 9.71 -16.73 9.39
CA MET A 1 8.55 -17.65 9.35
C MET A 1 7.59 -17.10 8.33
N ASN A 2 7.08 -17.92 7.41
CA ASN A 2 6.23 -17.42 6.33
C ASN A 2 4.84 -17.01 6.86
N PRO A 3 4.22 -15.96 6.29
CA PRO A 3 2.88 -15.53 6.69
C PRO A 3 1.85 -16.62 6.36
N LYS A 4 1.01 -16.95 7.34
CA LYS A 4 -0.13 -17.86 7.13
C LYS A 4 -1.29 -17.09 6.53
N ILE A 5 -1.40 -17.11 5.20
CA ILE A 5 -2.40 -16.34 4.45
C ILE A 5 -3.71 -17.14 4.36
N ARG A 6 -4.81 -16.60 4.91
CA ARG A 6 -6.16 -17.16 4.76
C ARG A 6 -6.82 -16.73 3.45
N LYS A 7 -6.61 -15.47 3.04
CA LYS A 7 -7.30 -14.88 1.89
C LYS A 7 -6.40 -13.86 1.19
N LEU A 8 -6.48 -13.84 -0.13
CA LEU A 8 -5.93 -12.77 -0.98
C LEU A 8 -7.06 -12.12 -1.75
N VAL A 9 -7.05 -10.79 -1.81
CA VAL A 9 -8.00 -9.97 -2.58
C VAL A 9 -7.20 -8.99 -3.43
N THR A 10 -7.68 -8.71 -4.64
CA THR A 10 -7.12 -7.64 -5.47
C THR A 10 -8.26 -6.80 -6.00
N VAL A 11 -8.16 -5.49 -5.79
CA VAL A 11 -9.15 -4.49 -6.23
C VAL A 11 -8.48 -3.58 -7.24
N VAL A 12 -9.16 -3.29 -8.34
CA VAL A 12 -8.74 -2.29 -9.32
C VAL A 12 -9.82 -1.22 -9.42
N ASP A 13 -9.39 0.03 -9.26
CA ASP A 13 -10.17 1.24 -9.51
C ASP A 13 -9.62 1.91 -10.77
N GLU A 14 -10.50 2.32 -11.68
CA GLU A 14 -10.16 3.03 -12.91
C GLU A 14 -11.06 4.26 -13.07
N THR A 15 -10.44 5.44 -13.00
CA THR A 15 -11.13 6.72 -13.18
C THR A 15 -11.08 7.15 -14.65
N LEU A 16 -12.20 6.98 -15.38
CA LEU A 16 -12.32 7.35 -16.80
C LEU A 16 -12.70 8.82 -17.02
N THR A 17 -13.47 9.40 -16.09
CA THR A 17 -13.94 10.79 -16.15
C THR A 17 -14.00 11.38 -14.76
N GLU A 18 -13.69 12.68 -14.64
CA GLU A 18 -13.78 13.42 -13.38
C GLU A 18 -14.32 14.82 -13.67
N MET A 19 -15.33 15.28 -12.93
CA MET A 19 -15.98 16.59 -13.15
C MET A 19 -16.38 16.84 -14.62
N GLY A 20 -16.93 15.82 -15.28
CA GLY A 20 -17.37 15.90 -16.68
C GLY A 20 -16.23 16.01 -17.71
N ARG A 21 -14.97 15.84 -17.31
CA ARG A 21 -13.81 15.83 -18.21
C ARG A 21 -13.25 14.40 -18.35
N PRO A 22 -12.81 13.99 -19.55
CA PRO A 22 -12.11 12.73 -19.71
C PRO A 22 -10.77 12.77 -18.98
N VAL A 23 -10.37 11.63 -18.41
CA VAL A 23 -9.07 11.40 -17.79
C VAL A 23 -8.28 10.53 -18.76
N THR A 24 -7.28 11.11 -19.44
CA THR A 24 -6.54 10.43 -20.51
C THR A 24 -5.03 10.52 -20.27
N PRO A 25 -4.33 9.39 -20.06
CA PRO A 25 -4.89 8.05 -19.87
C PRO A 25 -5.71 7.97 -18.55
N PRO A 26 -6.64 7.01 -18.41
CA PRO A 26 -7.33 6.77 -17.15
C PRO A 26 -6.34 6.55 -15.99
N VAL A 27 -6.66 7.13 -14.84
CA VAL A 27 -5.90 6.84 -13.61
C VAL A 27 -6.36 5.49 -13.08
N ARG A 28 -5.43 4.55 -12.95
CA ARG A 28 -5.70 3.21 -12.43
C ARG A 28 -4.97 3.01 -11.11
N ARG A 29 -5.69 2.48 -10.12
CA ARG A 29 -5.17 2.12 -8.80
C ARG A 29 -5.46 0.65 -8.55
N ALA A 30 -4.48 -0.11 -8.10
CA ALA A 30 -4.66 -1.49 -7.69
C ALA A 30 -4.20 -1.66 -6.25
N ALA A 31 -5.05 -2.26 -5.42
CA ALA A 31 -4.68 -2.72 -4.09
C ALA A 31 -4.68 -4.24 -4.06
N ALA A 32 -3.53 -4.82 -3.68
CA ALA A 32 -3.44 -6.23 -3.33
C ALA A 32 -3.44 -6.35 -1.81
N ILE A 33 -4.25 -7.27 -1.30
CA ILE A 33 -4.58 -7.39 0.12
C ILE A 33 -4.42 -8.83 0.55
N ALA A 34 -3.70 -9.06 1.65
CA ALA A 34 -3.60 -10.34 2.33
C ALA A 34 -4.29 -10.29 3.69
N VAL A 35 -5.02 -11.35 4.02
CA VAL A 35 -5.49 -11.62 5.39
C VAL A 35 -4.61 -12.71 5.97
N ILE A 36 -3.90 -12.39 7.05
CA ILE A 36 -2.96 -13.30 7.70
C ILE A 36 -3.37 -13.59 9.15
N GLU A 37 -3.00 -14.76 9.66
CA GLU A 37 -2.99 -15.03 11.09
C GLU A 37 -2.02 -14.07 11.81
N ASN A 38 -2.45 -13.49 12.93
CA ASN A 38 -1.58 -12.74 13.83
C ASN A 38 -0.90 -13.71 14.82
N PRO A 39 0.42 -13.95 14.74
CA PRO A 39 1.11 -14.87 15.64
C PRO A 39 1.13 -14.40 17.11
N TYR A 40 0.83 -13.12 17.36
CA TYR A 40 0.89 -12.49 18.69
C TYR A 40 -0.50 -12.04 19.18
N ALA A 41 -1.60 -12.54 18.58
CA ALA A 41 -2.93 -12.23 19.09
C ALA A 41 -3.09 -12.69 20.56
N GLY A 42 -3.64 -11.81 21.40
CA GLY A 42 -3.89 -12.05 22.82
C GLY A 42 -2.64 -12.05 23.70
N SER A 43 -1.46 -11.71 23.16
CA SER A 43 -0.19 -11.74 23.87
C SER A 43 0.59 -10.43 23.69
N TYR A 44 1.34 -10.02 24.71
CA TYR A 44 2.32 -8.95 24.61
C TYR A 44 3.71 -9.57 24.38
N VAL A 45 4.43 -9.10 23.36
CA VAL A 45 5.74 -9.61 22.98
C VAL A 45 6.65 -8.44 22.60
N ASP A 46 7.81 -8.32 23.23
CA ASP A 46 8.77 -7.24 22.93
C ASP A 46 9.44 -7.39 21.56
N ASP A 47 9.74 -8.63 21.16
CA ASP A 47 10.38 -8.93 19.87
C ASP A 47 9.35 -9.23 18.77
N LEU A 48 9.13 -8.25 17.89
CA LEU A 48 8.23 -8.34 16.75
C LEU A 48 8.94 -8.71 15.43
N THR A 49 10.18 -9.21 15.48
CA THR A 49 10.98 -9.54 14.29
C THR A 49 10.25 -10.48 13.33
N VAL A 50 9.45 -11.43 13.82
CA VAL A 50 8.66 -12.33 12.97
C VAL A 50 7.69 -11.55 12.08
N LEU A 51 7.01 -10.53 12.62
CA LEU A 51 6.09 -9.69 11.83
C LEU A 51 6.84 -8.77 10.86
N ILE A 52 8.04 -8.29 11.24
CA ILE A 52 8.91 -7.51 10.33
C ILE A 52 9.32 -8.35 9.12
N ASP A 53 9.72 -9.60 9.35
CA ASP A 53 10.12 -10.53 8.29
C ASP A 53 8.94 -10.92 7.40
N MET A 54 7.76 -11.20 7.99
CA MET A 54 6.53 -11.42 7.23
C MET A 54 6.18 -10.20 6.36
N GLY A 55 6.43 -8.98 6.86
CA GLY A 55 6.21 -7.75 6.11
C GLY A 55 7.04 -7.66 4.83
N GLU A 56 8.29 -8.14 4.84
CA GLU A 56 9.14 -8.21 3.65
C GLU A 56 8.56 -9.17 2.60
N GLU A 57 8.19 -10.38 3.01
CA GLU A 57 7.61 -11.38 2.11
C GLU A 57 6.27 -10.92 1.50
N LEU A 58 5.40 -10.34 2.33
CA LEU A 58 4.13 -9.77 1.90
C LEU A 58 4.34 -8.56 0.98
N GLY A 59 5.34 -7.72 1.26
CA GLY A 59 5.70 -6.60 0.41
C GLY A 59 5.93 -7.03 -1.04
N LYS A 60 6.73 -8.08 -1.25
CA LYS A 60 6.98 -8.67 -2.57
C LYS A 60 5.71 -9.23 -3.21
N LEU A 61 4.99 -10.09 -2.49
CA LEU A 61 3.81 -10.76 -3.02
C LEU A 61 2.71 -9.77 -3.44
N LEU A 62 2.45 -8.77 -2.60
CA LEU A 62 1.38 -7.81 -2.82
C LEU A 62 1.74 -6.79 -3.89
N SER A 63 3.00 -6.32 -3.97
CA SER A 63 3.41 -5.45 -5.06
C SER A 63 3.33 -6.14 -6.42
N GLU A 64 3.81 -7.39 -6.53
CA GLU A 64 3.74 -8.17 -7.77
C GLU A 64 2.29 -8.38 -8.23
N ARG A 65 1.38 -8.69 -7.30
CA ARG A 65 -0.06 -8.83 -7.60
C ARG A 65 -0.69 -7.52 -8.05
N ALA A 66 -0.41 -6.42 -7.37
CA ALA A 66 -1.00 -5.12 -7.72
C ALA A 66 -0.49 -4.64 -9.10
N VAL A 67 0.81 -4.78 -9.40
CA VAL A 67 1.35 -4.48 -10.75
C VAL A 67 0.71 -5.38 -11.82
N ALA A 68 0.59 -6.69 -11.56
CA ALA A 68 -0.06 -7.61 -12.49
C ALA A 68 -1.52 -7.21 -12.79
N ALA A 69 -2.26 -6.74 -11.77
CA ALA A 69 -3.63 -6.28 -11.93
C ALA A 69 -3.75 -4.95 -12.70
N LEU A 70 -2.74 -4.08 -12.59
CA LEU A 70 -2.64 -2.88 -13.42
C LEU A 70 -2.31 -3.22 -14.89
N GLY A 71 -1.72 -4.39 -15.17
CA GLY A 71 -1.44 -4.82 -16.53
C GLY A 71 -0.41 -3.94 -17.26
N VAL A 72 0.48 -3.28 -16.51
CA VAL A 72 1.60 -2.49 -17.01
C VAL A 72 2.91 -2.96 -16.34
N PRO A 73 4.08 -2.73 -16.95
CA PRO A 73 5.36 -2.92 -16.29
C PRO A 73 5.45 -2.10 -14.99
N GLY A 74 6.12 -2.64 -13.96
CA GLY A 74 6.25 -1.98 -12.67
C GLY A 74 6.92 -0.60 -12.75
N GLU A 75 7.81 -0.42 -13.71
CA GLU A 75 8.50 0.84 -14.00
C GLU A 75 7.56 1.97 -14.46
N GLN A 76 6.38 1.61 -15.00
CA GLN A 76 5.35 2.57 -15.42
C GLN A 76 4.39 2.96 -14.29
N CYS A 77 4.49 2.33 -13.12
CA CYS A 77 3.70 2.74 -11.96
C CYS A 77 4.30 4.01 -11.34
N GLU A 78 3.48 4.98 -10.92
CA GLU A 78 3.96 6.28 -10.41
C GLU A 78 3.84 6.40 -8.89
N SER A 79 2.83 5.79 -8.28
CA SER A 79 2.61 5.85 -6.82
C SER A 79 2.49 4.48 -6.18
N TYR A 80 2.76 4.48 -4.88
CA TYR A 80 2.62 3.36 -3.98
C TYR A 80 2.12 3.79 -2.60
N GLY A 81 1.60 2.83 -1.85
CA GLY A 81 1.11 3.00 -0.50
C GLY A 81 1.00 1.66 0.20
N LYS A 82 1.01 1.66 1.53
CA LYS A 82 0.83 0.43 2.32
C LYS A 82 -0.02 0.69 3.55
N ALA A 83 -0.81 -0.29 3.96
CA ALA A 83 -1.63 -0.16 5.16
C ALA A 83 -1.82 -1.50 5.86
N ALA A 84 -2.16 -1.45 7.14
CA ALA A 84 -2.51 -2.63 7.91
C ALA A 84 -3.69 -2.36 8.86
N LEU A 85 -4.62 -3.31 8.93
CA LEU A 85 -5.76 -3.33 9.84
C LEU A 85 -5.64 -4.59 10.72
N VAL A 86 -5.32 -4.38 11.99
CA VAL A 86 -5.14 -5.45 12.99
C VAL A 86 -6.48 -5.80 13.62
N GLY A 87 -6.76 -7.08 13.79
CA GLY A 87 -7.89 -7.59 14.56
C GLY A 87 -7.83 -7.14 16.03
N VAL A 88 -8.97 -7.21 16.70
CA VAL A 88 -9.12 -6.66 18.06
C VAL A 88 -8.29 -7.36 19.14
N ASP A 89 -7.83 -8.60 18.90
CA ASP A 89 -6.92 -9.30 19.83
C ASP A 89 -5.45 -8.94 19.59
N GLY A 90 -5.14 -8.07 18.63
CA GLY A 90 -3.80 -7.53 18.43
C GLY A 90 -3.63 -6.09 18.92
N GLU A 91 -2.45 -5.54 18.65
CA GLU A 91 -2.08 -4.16 18.94
C GLU A 91 -1.54 -3.43 17.70
N LEU A 92 -1.36 -2.11 17.83
CA LEU A 92 -0.97 -1.26 16.71
C LEU A 92 0.47 -1.53 16.26
N GLU A 93 1.30 -1.99 17.17
CA GLU A 93 2.69 -2.38 16.99
C GLU A 93 2.80 -3.60 16.07
N HIS A 94 1.81 -4.51 16.07
CA HIS A 94 1.76 -5.62 15.10
C HIS A 94 1.63 -5.12 13.66
N ALA A 95 0.77 -4.12 13.42
CA ALA A 95 0.70 -3.44 12.13
C ALA A 95 1.99 -2.67 11.82
N ALA A 96 2.55 -1.97 12.79
CA ALA A 96 3.78 -1.21 12.60
C ALA A 96 4.96 -2.11 12.20
N ALA A 97 5.09 -3.29 12.82
CA ALA A 97 6.10 -4.29 12.52
C ALA A 97 5.96 -4.81 11.08
N LEU A 98 4.75 -5.17 10.64
CA LEU A 98 4.50 -5.57 9.25
C LEU A 98 4.84 -4.45 8.26
N LEU A 99 4.54 -3.20 8.60
CA LEU A 99 4.80 -2.03 7.76
C LEU A 99 6.21 -1.44 7.98
N HIS A 100 7.12 -2.16 8.62
CA HIS A 100 8.51 -1.73 8.80
C HIS A 100 9.20 -1.42 7.44
N PRO A 101 10.23 -0.56 7.39
CA PRO A 101 10.98 -0.28 6.17
C PRO A 101 11.48 -1.50 5.39
N LYS A 102 11.65 -2.66 6.05
CA LYS A 102 12.02 -3.93 5.40
C LYS A 102 11.02 -4.35 4.30
N MET A 103 9.72 -4.09 4.49
CA MET A 103 8.69 -4.26 3.45
C MET A 103 8.94 -3.38 2.22
N GLY A 104 9.56 -2.21 2.39
CA GLY A 104 9.73 -1.24 1.31
C GLY A 104 10.72 -1.66 0.24
N ALA A 105 11.77 -2.43 0.59
CA ALA A 105 12.78 -2.88 -0.35
C ALA A 105 12.22 -3.75 -1.49
N PRO A 106 11.44 -4.82 -1.21
CA PRO A 106 10.85 -5.64 -2.27
C PRO A 106 9.82 -4.87 -3.11
N VAL A 107 9.02 -3.98 -2.50
CA VAL A 107 8.09 -3.12 -3.26
C VAL A 107 8.85 -2.26 -4.26
N ARG A 108 9.91 -1.54 -3.83
CA ARG A 108 10.73 -0.71 -4.73
C ARG A 108 11.35 -1.52 -5.85
N LYS A 109 11.78 -2.75 -5.56
CA LYS A 109 12.32 -3.68 -6.56
C LYS A 109 11.28 -4.03 -7.63
N THR A 110 10.03 -4.31 -7.24
CA THR A 110 8.94 -4.58 -8.18
C THR A 110 8.66 -3.38 -9.10
N LEU A 111 8.82 -2.15 -8.62
CA LEU A 111 8.60 -0.91 -9.38
C LEU A 111 9.85 -0.42 -10.13
N GLY A 112 10.94 -1.20 -10.11
CA GLY A 112 12.25 -0.87 -10.70
C GLY A 112 13.03 0.23 -9.97
N LYS A 113 12.34 1.20 -9.38
CA LYS A 113 12.90 2.24 -8.51
C LYS A 113 11.80 2.83 -7.61
N GLY A 114 12.23 3.61 -6.63
CA GLY A 114 11.36 4.50 -5.87
C GLY A 114 12.12 4.97 -4.64
N ALA A 115 12.66 6.17 -4.65
CA ALA A 115 13.48 6.72 -3.56
C ALA A 115 12.63 7.21 -2.37
N ALA A 116 11.38 7.63 -2.60
CA ALA A 116 10.52 8.23 -1.57
C ALA A 116 10.19 7.27 -0.42
N LEU A 117 9.79 7.77 0.74
CA LEU A 117 9.21 6.93 1.79
C LEU A 117 7.85 6.41 1.31
N ILE A 118 7.57 5.12 1.52
CA ILE A 118 6.24 4.57 1.21
C ILE A 118 5.26 5.09 2.27
N PRO A 119 4.26 5.91 1.91
CA PRO A 119 3.29 6.40 2.87
C PRO A 119 2.50 5.22 3.45
N SER A 120 2.13 5.32 4.73
CA SER A 120 1.41 4.24 5.38
C SER A 120 0.42 4.68 6.44
N SER A 121 -0.60 3.84 6.64
CA SER A 121 -1.59 3.96 7.71
C SER A 121 -1.71 2.63 8.46
N LYS A 122 -2.08 2.71 9.73
CA LYS A 122 -2.24 1.54 10.61
C LYS A 122 -3.45 1.76 11.51
N LYS A 123 -4.26 0.72 11.66
CA LYS A 123 -5.53 0.78 12.36
C LYS A 123 -5.79 -0.55 13.09
N ARG A 124 -6.53 -0.50 14.19
CA ARG A 124 -7.12 -1.67 14.83
C ARG A 124 -8.63 -1.67 14.61
N GLY A 125 -9.20 -2.83 14.34
CA GLY A 125 -10.60 -2.94 13.94
C GLY A 125 -11.11 -4.37 13.83
N GLY A 126 -12.35 -4.49 13.36
CA GLY A 126 -13.03 -5.77 13.16
C GLY A 126 -13.36 -6.06 11.68
N PRO A 127 -14.01 -7.20 11.42
CA PRO A 127 -14.42 -7.62 10.08
C PRO A 127 -15.21 -6.54 9.33
N GLY A 128 -14.87 -6.31 8.07
CA GLY A 128 -15.60 -5.39 7.18
C GLY A 128 -15.22 -3.92 7.35
N GLN A 129 -14.35 -3.58 8.29
CA GLN A 129 -13.97 -2.19 8.52
C GLN A 129 -13.10 -1.64 7.38
N GLU A 130 -13.38 -0.40 6.97
CA GLU A 130 -12.63 0.29 5.93
C GLU A 130 -11.20 0.62 6.38
N LEU A 131 -10.28 0.48 5.43
CA LEU A 131 -8.86 0.79 5.54
C LEU A 131 -8.44 1.70 4.38
N ASP A 132 -8.02 2.92 4.71
CA ASP A 132 -7.49 3.89 3.74
C ASP A 132 -6.00 3.72 3.55
N ILE A 133 -5.57 3.45 2.32
CA ILE A 133 -4.16 3.31 1.94
C ILE A 133 -3.69 4.66 1.37
N PRO A 134 -2.86 5.44 2.08
CA PRO A 134 -2.34 6.69 1.54
C PRO A 134 -1.39 6.39 0.39
N LEU A 135 -1.42 7.23 -0.65
CA LEU A 135 -0.60 7.09 -1.85
C LEU A 135 0.31 8.31 -2.01
N GLY A 136 1.52 8.06 -2.52
CA GLY A 136 2.49 9.11 -2.83
C GLY A 136 3.41 8.68 -3.97
N HIS A 137 3.95 9.66 -4.70
CA HIS A 137 4.83 9.39 -5.82
C HIS A 137 6.07 8.63 -5.37
N LYS A 138 6.43 7.58 -6.11
CA LYS A 138 7.48 6.65 -5.69
C LYS A 138 8.89 7.23 -5.70
N ASP A 139 9.14 8.20 -6.56
CA ASP A 139 10.48 8.77 -6.71
C ASP A 139 10.72 10.01 -5.82
N ALA A 140 9.66 10.73 -5.41
CA ALA A 140 9.80 11.97 -4.63
C ALA A 140 8.54 12.29 -3.81
N ALA A 141 8.70 12.46 -2.51
CA ALA A 141 7.59 12.66 -1.57
C ALA A 141 6.84 13.99 -1.75
N PHE A 142 7.43 15.01 -2.39
CA PHE A 142 6.77 16.32 -2.56
C PHE A 142 6.02 16.52 -3.88
N VAL A 143 5.92 15.48 -4.71
CA VAL A 143 5.16 15.55 -5.97
C VAL A 143 3.67 15.65 -5.68
N ARG A 144 3.15 16.88 -5.64
CA ARG A 144 1.82 17.18 -5.07
C ARG A 144 0.67 16.62 -5.90
N SER A 145 0.87 16.35 -7.18
CA SER A 145 -0.16 15.70 -8.02
C SER A 145 -0.49 14.28 -7.55
N HIS A 146 0.40 13.62 -6.80
CA HIS A 146 0.31 12.21 -6.42
C HIS A 146 -0.13 11.96 -4.97
N PHE A 147 -0.43 13.00 -4.20
CA PHE A 147 -1.11 12.82 -2.92
C PHE A 147 -2.54 12.37 -3.17
N ASP A 148 -2.83 11.15 -2.76
CA ASP A 148 -4.10 10.46 -2.98
C ASP A 148 -4.33 9.39 -1.91
N GLY A 149 -5.45 8.67 -2.00
CA GLY A 149 -5.74 7.50 -1.18
C GLY A 149 -6.55 6.45 -1.93
N MET A 150 -6.40 5.20 -1.53
CA MET A 150 -7.26 4.11 -2.00
C MET A 150 -7.89 3.41 -0.78
N GLN A 151 -9.22 3.42 -0.72
CA GLN A 151 -9.95 2.72 0.32
C GLN A 151 -10.16 1.26 -0.08
N VAL A 152 -10.00 0.35 0.89
CA VAL A 152 -10.35 -1.06 0.74
C VAL A 152 -11.08 -1.58 1.97
N SER A 153 -11.86 -2.65 1.79
CA SER A 153 -12.46 -3.41 2.89
C SER A 153 -12.60 -4.88 2.49
N ILE A 154 -12.61 -5.76 3.49
CA ILE A 154 -12.90 -7.19 3.30
C ILE A 154 -13.99 -7.55 4.29
N ASN A 155 -15.15 -7.97 3.78
CA ASN A 155 -16.38 -8.18 4.55
C ASN A 155 -16.21 -9.07 5.80
N ASP A 156 -15.31 -10.05 5.77
CA ASP A 156 -15.08 -11.01 6.86
C ASP A 156 -13.70 -10.87 7.54
N ALA A 157 -12.98 -9.77 7.33
CA ALA A 157 -11.61 -9.60 7.83
C ALA A 157 -11.30 -8.16 8.31
N PRO A 158 -10.34 -8.00 9.24
CA PRO A 158 -9.67 -9.07 9.98
C PRO A 158 -10.62 -9.69 11.02
N ARG A 159 -10.55 -11.01 11.22
CA ARG A 159 -11.03 -11.63 12.47
C ARG A 159 -10.17 -11.15 13.64
N ALA A 160 -10.61 -11.43 14.87
CA ALA A 160 -9.96 -10.93 16.08
C ALA A 160 -8.45 -11.25 16.14
N ASN A 161 -8.06 -12.45 15.71
CA ASN A 161 -6.68 -12.94 15.66
C ASN A 161 -6.00 -12.79 14.29
N GLU A 162 -6.47 -11.88 13.43
CA GLU A 162 -5.93 -11.69 12.08
C GLU A 162 -5.38 -10.28 11.86
N ILE A 163 -4.64 -10.12 10.77
CA ILE A 163 -4.21 -8.82 10.24
C ILE A 163 -4.54 -8.78 8.76
N VAL A 164 -5.19 -7.70 8.32
CA VAL A 164 -5.28 -7.34 6.91
C VAL A 164 -4.08 -6.48 6.57
N VAL A 165 -3.30 -6.86 5.56
CA VAL A 165 -2.14 -6.11 5.05
C VAL A 165 -2.40 -5.78 3.59
N ALA A 166 -2.21 -4.52 3.21
CA ALA A 166 -2.47 -4.04 1.86
C ALA A 166 -1.29 -3.26 1.30
N VAL A 167 -1.00 -3.46 0.01
CA VAL A 167 -0.14 -2.62 -0.81
C VAL A 167 -0.96 -2.10 -1.97
N ALA A 168 -0.98 -0.78 -2.14
CA ALA A 168 -1.61 -0.11 -3.27
C ALA A 168 -0.54 0.45 -4.21
N ILE A 169 -0.79 0.34 -5.52
CA ILE A 169 0.06 0.85 -6.59
C ILE A 169 -0.82 1.55 -7.61
N THR A 170 -0.32 2.61 -8.25
CA THR A 170 -1.08 3.37 -9.24
C THR A 170 -0.25 3.67 -10.48
N THR A 171 -0.92 3.88 -11.61
CA THR A 171 -0.30 4.31 -12.87
C THR A 171 -0.10 5.82 -12.98
N GLY A 172 -0.51 6.61 -11.98
CA GLY A 172 -0.46 8.07 -12.05
C GLY A 172 -0.93 8.75 -10.76
N GLY A 173 -1.06 10.06 -10.82
CA GLY A 173 -1.54 10.89 -9.69
C GLY A 173 -3.06 11.03 -9.68
N ARG A 174 -3.55 12.08 -9.00
CA ARG A 174 -4.98 12.40 -9.00
C ARG A 174 -5.48 12.65 -10.43
N PRO A 175 -6.77 12.40 -10.74
CA PRO A 175 -7.30 12.46 -12.11
C PRO A 175 -7.15 13.82 -12.81
N LEU A 176 -7.29 14.93 -12.08
CA LEU A 176 -7.22 16.29 -12.64
C LEU A 176 -6.38 17.23 -11.74
N PRO A 177 -5.07 17.01 -11.60
CA PRO A 177 -4.24 17.70 -10.62
C PRO A 177 -4.00 19.16 -11.04
N ARG A 178 -4.36 20.12 -10.16
CA ARG A 178 -4.35 21.57 -10.47
C ARG A 178 -4.08 22.48 -9.28
N VAL A 179 -3.30 22.00 -8.31
CA VAL A 179 -3.02 22.70 -7.04
C VAL A 179 -1.53 23.02 -6.84
N GLY A 180 -0.76 23.09 -7.93
CA GLY A 180 0.68 23.39 -7.92
C GLY A 180 1.54 22.30 -7.27
N GLY A 181 2.72 22.69 -6.76
CA GLY A 181 3.72 21.80 -6.16
C GLY A 181 4.76 21.28 -7.16
N LEU A 182 5.69 20.46 -6.66
CA LEU A 182 6.72 19.79 -7.47
C LEU A 182 6.06 18.89 -8.51
N LYS A 183 6.50 18.99 -9.77
CA LYS A 183 6.04 18.13 -10.87
C LYS A 183 6.91 16.89 -11.01
N THR A 184 6.36 15.82 -11.58
CA THR A 184 7.11 14.60 -11.89
C THR A 184 8.34 14.87 -12.78
N SER A 185 8.23 15.83 -13.71
CA SER A 185 9.32 16.24 -14.60
C SER A 185 10.44 17.03 -13.90
N GLU A 186 10.22 17.48 -12.66
CA GLU A 186 11.15 18.29 -11.88
C GLU A 186 11.89 17.44 -10.83
N ILE A 187 11.63 16.13 -10.81
CA ILE A 187 12.20 15.22 -9.82
C ILE A 187 13.72 15.10 -10.03
N LYS A 188 14.47 15.27 -8.95
CA LYS A 188 15.90 14.92 -8.92
C LYS A 188 16.12 13.47 -8.53
N GLY A 189 15.35 12.98 -7.55
CA GLY A 189 15.33 11.57 -7.15
C GLY A 189 16.50 11.13 -6.28
N GLU A 190 17.25 12.07 -5.70
CA GLU A 190 18.45 11.79 -4.91
C GLU A 190 18.14 11.45 -3.45
N ASP A 191 17.18 12.16 -2.84
CA ASP A 191 16.83 12.06 -1.41
C ASP A 191 15.44 11.45 -1.15
N GLY A 192 14.70 11.13 -2.22
CA GLY A 192 13.32 10.66 -2.14
C GLY A 192 12.32 11.74 -1.73
N LEU A 193 12.72 13.00 -1.64
CA LEU A 193 11.85 14.13 -1.31
C LEU A 193 11.54 14.96 -2.55
N ARG A 194 12.55 15.27 -3.37
CA ARG A 194 12.44 16.16 -4.54
C ARG A 194 13.01 15.59 -5.82
#